data_AF-A0A1R1IG34-F1
#
_entry.id   AF-A0A1R1IG34-F1
#
_cell.length_a   1.000
_cell.length_b   1.000
_cell.length_c   1.000
_cell.angle_alpha   90.00
_cell.angle_beta   90.00
_cell.angle_gamma   90.00
#
_symmetry.space_group_name_H-M   'P 1'
#
loop_
_entity.id
_entity.type
_entity.pdbx_description
1 polymer ?
#
loop_
_entity_poly.entity_id
_entity_poly.type
_entity_poly.pdbx_seq_one_letter_code
_entity_poly.pdbx_strand_id
1 'polypeptide(L)'
;MSKVVIIGAGHAGGSAAALLRQYGFEGEIVLAGQESAPPYQRPPLSKAWLKGEAGLEDLLLRPESFYAEQNIALRTGVTASAIDAAARTVTFADGTVETYDVLI
;
A
#
# COMPACT_ATOMS: atom_id res chain seq x y z
N MET A 1 -6.31 9.20 18.00
CA MET A 1 -6.58 8.49 16.73
C MET A 1 -5.40 7.58 16.46
N SER A 2 -5.64 6.35 16.00
CA SER A 2 -4.57 5.37 15.75
C SER A 2 -4.11 5.47 14.29
N LYS A 3 -2.80 5.39 14.03
CA LYS A 3 -2.22 5.37 12.69
C LYS A 3 -1.52 4.06 12.38
N VAL A 4 -1.92 3.42 11.29
CA VAL A 4 -1.27 2.21 10.74
C VAL A 4 -0.46 2.62 9.51
N VAL A 5 0.83 2.30 9.53
CA VAL A 5 1.71 2.42 8.35
C VAL A 5 2.00 1.02 7.83
N ILE A 6 1.80 0.81 6.54
CA ILE A 6 2.01 -0.48 5.85
C ILE A 6 3.12 -0.28 4.82
N ILE A 7 4.24 -0.99 4.98
CA ILE A 7 5.37 -0.93 4.06
C ILE A 7 5.32 -2.13 3.10
N GLY A 8 4.91 -1.85 1.86
CA GLY A 8 4.79 -2.82 0.78
C GLY A 8 3.42 -2.81 0.14
N ALA A 9 3.26 -2.05 -0.95
CA ALA A 9 2.03 -1.97 -1.76
C ALA A 9 1.82 -3.19 -2.69
N GLY A 10 2.14 -4.41 -2.22
CA GLY A 10 1.87 -5.67 -2.92
C GLY A 10 0.53 -6.28 -2.52
N HIS A 11 0.35 -7.58 -2.79
CA HIS A 11 -0.86 -8.32 -2.39
C HIS A 11 -1.16 -8.23 -0.89
N ALA A 12 -0.14 -8.48 -0.06
CA ALA A 12 -0.32 -8.49 1.39
C ALA A 12 -0.73 -7.11 1.90
N GLY A 13 0.04 -6.06 1.59
CA GLY A 13 -0.24 -4.71 2.08
C GLY A 13 -1.53 -4.11 1.49
N GLY A 14 -1.77 -4.30 0.19
CA GLY A 14 -3.03 -3.87 -0.44
C GLY A 14 -4.26 -4.54 0.15
N SER A 15 -4.18 -5.84 0.44
CA SER A 15 -5.27 -6.57 1.10
C SER A 15 -5.42 -6.15 2.56
N ALA A 16 -4.33 -5.97 3.29
CA ALA A 16 -4.37 -5.53 4.69
C ALA A 16 -5.03 -4.15 4.82
N ALA A 17 -4.67 -3.19 3.98
CA ALA A 17 -5.28 -1.85 3.97
C ALA A 17 -6.79 -1.92 3.70
N ALA A 18 -7.21 -2.71 2.69
CA ALA A 18 -8.62 -2.90 2.37
C ALA A 18 -9.39 -3.61 3.51
N LEU A 19 -8.80 -4.63 4.11
CA LEU A 19 -9.42 -5.39 5.21
C LEU A 19 -9.54 -4.56 6.49
N LEU A 20 -8.55 -3.71 6.81
CA LEU A 20 -8.67 -2.77 7.93
C LEU A 20 -9.92 -1.91 7.79
N ARG A 21 -10.17 -1.36 6.61
CA ARG A 21 -11.40 -0.59 6.34
C ARG A 21 -12.65 -1.45 6.36
N GLN A 22 -12.62 -2.63 5.74
CA GLN A 22 -13.73 -3.57 5.75
C GLN A 22 -14.16 -3.98 7.18
N TYR A 23 -13.21 -4.11 8.10
CA TYR A 23 -13.46 -4.47 9.50
C TYR A 23 -13.66 -3.27 10.43
N GLY A 24 -13.85 -2.06 9.89
CA GLY A 24 -14.24 -0.89 10.66
C GLY A 24 -13.10 -0.18 11.38
N PHE A 25 -11.84 -0.36 10.95
CA PHE A 25 -10.77 0.50 11.42
C PHE A 25 -11.00 1.93 10.91
N GLU A 26 -11.14 2.89 11.82
CA GLU A 26 -11.42 4.31 11.51
C GLU A 26 -10.15 5.18 11.55
N GLY A 27 -9.02 4.64 12.00
CA GLY A 27 -7.77 5.37 12.11
C GLY A 27 -7.11 5.69 10.76
N GLU A 28 -5.98 6.40 10.79
CA GLU A 28 -5.22 6.72 9.58
C GLU A 28 -4.53 5.46 9.04
N ILE A 29 -4.59 5.25 7.71
CA ILE A 29 -3.87 4.18 7.03
C ILE A 29 -2.97 4.81 5.98
N VAL A 30 -1.67 4.54 6.08
CA VAL A 30 -0.69 4.83 5.02
C VAL A 30 -0.25 3.51 4.41
N LEU A 31 -0.42 3.35 3.10
CA LEU A 31 0.10 2.21 2.35
C LEU A 31 1.20 2.70 1.42
N ALA A 32 2.45 2.36 1.74
CA ALA A 32 3.61 2.82 0.99
C ALA A 32 4.25 1.69 0.18
N GLY A 33 4.72 1.97 -1.03
CA GLY A 33 5.40 0.99 -1.86
C GLY A 33 6.36 1.62 -2.87
N GLN A 34 7.43 0.89 -3.18
CA GLN A 34 8.51 1.34 -4.08
C GLN A 34 8.09 1.39 -5.55
N GLU A 35 7.09 0.60 -5.95
CA GLU A 35 6.58 0.58 -7.32
C GLU A 35 5.66 1.79 -7.54
N SER A 36 5.64 2.36 -8.75
CA SER A 36 4.79 3.51 -9.08
C SER A 36 3.31 3.14 -9.25
N ALA A 37 3.01 1.87 -9.46
CA ALA A 37 1.66 1.37 -9.65
C ALA A 37 0.94 1.12 -8.31
N PRO A 38 -0.40 1.28 -8.26
CA PRO A 38 -1.21 0.78 -7.15
C PRO A 38 -1.06 -0.75 -6.99
N PRO A 39 -1.44 -1.32 -5.83
CA PRO A 39 -1.38 -2.75 -5.60
C PRO A 39 -2.07 -3.57 -6.70
N TYR A 40 -1.36 -4.58 -7.21
CA TYR A 40 -1.83 -5.39 -8.33
C TYR A 40 -1.46 -6.87 -8.20
N GLN A 41 -2.07 -7.67 -9.07
CA GLN A 41 -1.92 -9.10 -9.12
C GLN A 41 -0.63 -9.49 -9.86
N ARG A 42 0.31 -10.12 -9.14
CA ARG A 42 1.53 -10.68 -9.72
C ARG A 42 1.33 -11.96 -10.56
N PRO A 43 0.43 -12.91 -10.21
CA PRO A 43 0.30 -14.17 -10.98
C PRO A 43 -0.06 -14.03 -12.47
N PRO A 44 -0.90 -13.06 -12.90
CA PRO A 44 -1.18 -12.81 -14.31
C PRO A 44 0.02 -12.31 -15.12
N LEU A 45 1.02 -11.69 -14.48
CA LEU A 45 2.18 -11.09 -15.16
C LEU A 45 2.97 -12.07 -16.02
N SER A 46 3.04 -13.34 -15.63
CA SER A 46 3.71 -14.39 -16.38
C SER A 46 2.78 -15.23 -17.26
N LYS A 47 1.49 -14.83 -17.36
CA LYS A 47 0.44 -15.57 -18.07
C LYS A 47 -0.39 -14.64 -18.96
N ALA A 48 -1.64 -14.36 -18.59
CA ALA A 48 -2.59 -13.60 -19.39
C ALA A 48 -2.07 -12.20 -19.77
N TRP A 49 -1.43 -11.49 -18.83
CA TRP A 49 -0.83 -10.18 -19.11
C TRP A 49 0.28 -10.28 -20.16
N LEU A 50 1.18 -11.25 -20.02
CA LEU A 50 2.29 -11.46 -20.96
C LEU A 50 1.80 -11.83 -22.36
N LYS A 51 0.64 -12.48 -22.46
CA LYS A 51 -0.02 -12.83 -23.72
C LYS A 51 -0.89 -11.70 -24.30
N GLY A 52 -1.03 -10.57 -23.59
CA GLY A 52 -1.93 -9.49 -23.98
C GLY A 52 -3.43 -9.81 -23.81
N GLU A 53 -3.75 -10.84 -23.04
CA GLU A 53 -5.12 -11.30 -22.77
C GLU A 53 -5.77 -10.60 -21.57
N ALA A 54 -5.02 -9.77 -20.82
CA ALA A 54 -5.51 -9.00 -19.68
C ALA A 54 -5.00 -7.55 -19.77
N GLY A 55 -5.86 -6.60 -19.39
CA GLY A 55 -5.55 -5.17 -19.26
C GLY A 55 -5.01 -4.81 -17.87
N LEU A 56 -4.45 -3.60 -17.72
CA LEU A 56 -3.83 -3.18 -16.46
C LEU A 56 -4.86 -3.15 -15.33
N GLU A 57 -6.07 -2.71 -15.66
CA GLU A 57 -7.21 -2.65 -14.74
C GLU A 57 -7.57 -4.04 -14.19
N ASP A 58 -7.46 -5.10 -15.00
CA ASP A 58 -7.72 -6.49 -14.58
C ASP A 58 -6.69 -6.98 -13.56
N LEU A 59 -5.50 -6.38 -13.55
CA LEU A 59 -4.44 -6.73 -12.61
C LEU A 59 -4.63 -6.01 -11.27
N LEU A 60 -5.25 -4.84 -11.21
CA LEU A 60 -5.35 -4.09 -9.96
C LEU A 60 -6.10 -4.90 -8.88
N LEU A 61 -5.58 -4.89 -7.65
CA LEU A 61 -6.27 -5.50 -6.51
C LEU A 61 -7.55 -4.73 -6.17
N ARG A 62 -7.50 -3.41 -6.32
CA ARG A 62 -8.59 -2.46 -6.21
C ARG A 62 -8.36 -1.33 -7.22
N PRO A 63 -9.41 -0.71 -7.78
CA PRO A 63 -9.26 0.47 -8.61
C PRO A 63 -8.57 1.59 -7.82
N GLU A 64 -7.82 2.47 -8.47
CA GLU A 64 -7.08 3.54 -7.79
C GLU A 64 -7.99 4.45 -6.94
N SER A 65 -9.21 4.73 -7.42
CA SER A 65 -10.19 5.55 -6.70
C SER A 65 -10.59 4.95 -5.34
N PHE A 66 -10.56 3.63 -5.19
CA PHE A 66 -10.89 2.94 -3.94
C PHE A 66 -10.05 3.45 -2.77
N TYR A 67 -8.76 3.70 -2.98
CA TYR A 67 -7.88 4.12 -1.88
C TYR A 67 -8.27 5.49 -1.35
N ALA A 68 -8.58 6.44 -2.23
CA ALA A 68 -9.07 7.76 -1.83
C ALA A 68 -10.46 7.67 -1.18
N GLU A 69 -11.39 6.92 -1.78
CA GLU A 69 -12.75 6.71 -1.26
C GLU A 69 -12.77 6.07 0.13
N GLN A 70 -11.81 5.19 0.41
CA GLN A 70 -11.66 4.52 1.70
C GLN A 70 -10.70 5.25 2.65
N ASN A 71 -10.28 6.48 2.35
CA ASN A 71 -9.34 7.25 3.17
C ASN A 71 -8.04 6.47 3.49
N ILE A 72 -7.47 5.81 2.49
CA ILE A 72 -6.17 5.14 2.54
C ILE A 72 -5.17 6.03 1.80
N ALA A 73 -4.17 6.53 2.51
CA ALA A 73 -3.09 7.30 1.90
C ALA A 73 -2.14 6.35 1.16
N LEU A 74 -2.39 6.15 -0.14
CA LEU A 74 -1.54 5.36 -1.02
C LEU A 74 -0.33 6.19 -1.46
N ARG A 75 0.87 5.78 -1.03
CA ARG A 75 2.15 6.39 -1.43
C ARG A 75 2.92 5.42 -2.32
N THR A 76 2.86 5.64 -3.63
CA THR A 76 3.62 4.85 -4.62
C THR A 76 4.97 5.49 -4.93
N GLY A 77 5.90 4.72 -5.50
CA GLY A 77 7.23 5.20 -5.87
C GLY A 77 8.12 5.60 -4.68
N VAL A 78 7.78 5.19 -3.46
CA VAL A 78 8.55 5.53 -2.24
C VAL A 78 9.09 4.27 -1.57
N THR A 79 10.36 4.34 -1.18
CA THR A 79 11.05 3.23 -0.52
C THR A 79 11.29 3.61 0.94
N ALA A 80 10.80 2.79 1.87
CA ALA A 80 11.19 2.92 3.28
C ALA A 80 12.68 2.56 3.43
N SER A 81 13.46 3.45 4.02
CA SER A 81 14.91 3.34 4.15
C SER A 81 15.38 3.03 5.57
N ALA A 82 14.61 3.42 6.59
CA ALA A 82 14.92 3.13 7.99
C ALA A 82 13.65 3.06 8.84
N ILE A 83 13.73 2.32 9.95
CA ILE A 83 12.69 2.24 10.98
C ILE A 83 13.34 2.55 12.32
N ASP A 84 12.79 3.51 13.06
CA ASP A 84 13.11 3.75 14.46
C ASP A 84 11.95 3.27 15.32
N ALA A 85 12.11 2.09 15.92
CA ALA A 85 11.06 1.47 16.74
C ALA A 85 10.84 2.19 18.08
N ALA A 86 11.86 2.88 18.61
CA ALA A 86 11.75 3.61 19.86
C ALA A 86 10.98 4.92 19.65
N ALA A 87 11.30 5.65 18.59
CA ALA A 87 10.57 6.85 18.18
C ALA A 87 9.23 6.55 17.47
N ARG A 88 9.01 5.29 17.07
CA ARG A 88 7.88 4.83 16.25
C ARG A 88 7.75 5.59 14.94
N THR A 89 8.84 5.64 14.18
CA THR A 89 8.89 6.31 12.88
C THR A 89 9.46 5.44 11.76
N VAL A 90 9.02 5.72 10.54
CA VAL A 90 9.61 5.20 9.30
C VAL A 90 10.15 6.37 8.48
N THR A 91 11.41 6.26 8.08
CA THR A 91 12.03 7.20 7.13
C THR A 91 11.97 6.62 5.73
N PHE A 92 11.63 7.46 4.76
CA PHE A 92 11.61 7.11 3.34
C PHE A 92 12.84 7.68 2.62
N ALA A 93 13.16 7.11 1.46
CA ALA A 93 14.31 7.51 0.65
C ALA A 93 14.22 8.95 0.11
N ASP A 94 13.02 9.52 0.04
CA ASP A 94 12.77 10.94 -0.29
C ASP A 94 13.02 11.89 0.89
N GLY A 95 13.44 11.37 2.04
CA GLY A 95 13.69 12.12 3.27
C GLY A 95 12.45 12.40 4.10
N THR A 96 11.26 12.01 3.65
CA THR A 96 10.04 12.11 4.45
C THR A 96 10.06 11.11 5.61
N VAL A 97 9.39 11.47 6.71
CA VAL A 97 9.30 10.65 7.92
C VAL A 97 7.84 10.53 8.32
N GLU A 98 7.39 9.30 8.58
CA GLU A 98 6.03 9.00 9.05
C GLU A 98 6.07 8.42 10.45
N THR A 99 5.25 8.94 11.36
CA THR A 99 4.98 8.30 12.65
C THR A 99 3.95 7.18 12.49
N TYR A 100 3.99 6.19 13.38
CA TYR A 100 3.01 5.12 13.43
C TYR A 100 2.65 4.72 14.86
N ASP A 101 1.44 4.17 15.05
CA ASP A 101 1.09 3.40 16.24
C ASP A 101 1.28 1.90 16.00
N VAL A 102 0.98 1.47 14.77
CA VAL A 102 1.18 0.10 14.29
C VAL A 102 1.90 0.14 12.95
N LEU A 103 2.91 -0.71 12.79
CA LEU A 103 3.67 -0.89 11.55
C LEU A 103 3.41 -2.30 11.03
N ILE A 104 3.09 -2.42 9.74
CA ILE A 104 2.89 -3.68 9.01
C ILE A 104 3.90 -3.79 7.88
#